data_AF-A0A1C4V0X8-F1
#
_entry.id   AF-A0A1C4V0X8-F1
#
_cell.length_a   1.000
_cell.length_b   1.000
_cell.length_c   1.000
_cell.angle_alpha   90.00
_cell.angle_beta   90.00
_cell.angle_gamma   90.00
#
_symmetry.space_group_name_H-M   'P 1'
#
loop_
_entity.id
_entity.type
_entity.pdbx_description
1 polymer ?
#
loop_
_entity_poly.entity_id
_entity_poly.type
_entity_poly.pdbx_seq_one_letter_code
_entity_poly.pdbx_strand_id
1 'polypeptide(L)'
;MTTVQTWTGRETRALRHALRMSIRDFAEHLGVSERTVSKWEAGRGEIHPRPEMQSALDTALSRAPNDAVSRFATTLEQDAPPGGHTGDTYRVVSHKFIPAYVGPVAAARLVELPVFATRPHEWLDVAVGRVSHANGRCTAHVYACGVVVLHVEQHLTLKNLTALATWRYTTYDPDRQWAGDRLTALLAASGADHAGGPEYLLSMYTVEEPAWRGDELDNALRLMSLPSVLVNQTVPTGATPADGHVERRLLAEGFEQPSLIPFGTHGVSLGYASWSGVSYYPIEQERSLPVDDLVSCELDVQMLWTYCRRIQREIEDGGDPLMPPDFGWRFLRAAHSGSPPRELGKRRSTA
;
A
#
# COMPACT_ATOMS: atom_id res chain seq x y z
N MET A 1 18.10 34.66 10.65
CA MET A 1 17.67 34.58 12.06
C MET A 1 16.42 33.73 12.10
N THR A 2 16.46 32.58 12.75
CA THR A 2 15.31 31.67 12.88
C THR A 2 14.39 32.21 13.97
N THR A 3 13.25 32.79 13.61
CA THR A 3 12.28 33.36 14.56
C THR A 3 11.19 32.35 14.87
N VAL A 4 11.08 31.95 16.15
CA VAL A 4 9.96 31.13 16.65
C VAL A 4 8.80 32.05 17.01
N GLN A 5 7.63 31.84 16.41
CA GLN A 5 6.45 32.70 16.66
C GLN A 5 5.78 32.39 18.00
N THR A 6 5.71 31.11 18.36
CA THR A 6 5.19 30.63 19.65
C THR A 6 5.94 29.35 20.03
N TRP A 7 6.51 29.30 21.23
CA TRP A 7 7.10 28.09 21.78
C TRP A 7 6.01 27.13 22.21
N THR A 8 6.10 25.87 21.78
CA THR A 8 5.37 24.74 22.35
C THR A 8 6.35 23.72 22.92
N GLY A 9 5.84 22.62 23.45
CA GLY A 9 6.65 21.46 23.84
C GLY A 9 7.55 20.93 22.73
N ARG A 10 7.13 21.07 21.47
CA ARG A 10 7.90 20.65 20.29
C ARG A 10 9.15 21.53 20.11
N GLU A 11 8.98 22.85 19.99
CA GLU A 11 10.10 23.77 19.80
C GLU A 11 11.05 23.70 21.00
N THR A 12 10.50 23.52 22.21
CA THR A 12 11.27 23.33 23.45
C THR A 12 12.19 22.10 23.35
N ARG A 13 11.65 20.95 22.91
CA ARG A 13 12.43 19.72 22.70
C ARG A 13 13.52 19.93 21.64
N ALA A 14 13.17 20.54 20.50
CA ALA A 14 14.10 20.81 19.42
C ALA A 14 15.27 21.68 19.87
N LEU A 15 15.01 22.74 20.66
CA LEU A 15 16.06 23.61 21.20
C LEU A 15 16.98 22.85 22.16
N ARG A 16 16.43 22.03 23.06
CA ARG A 16 17.25 21.24 24.00
C ARG A 16 18.20 20.28 23.26
N HIS A 17 17.69 19.59 22.25
CA HIS A 17 18.50 18.67 21.44
C HIS A 17 19.56 19.42 20.63
N ALA A 18 19.22 20.59 20.07
CA ALA A 18 20.17 21.45 19.38
C ALA A 18 21.30 21.92 20.31
N LEU A 19 21.00 22.25 21.56
CA LEU A 19 21.99 22.59 22.58
C LEU A 19 22.73 21.38 23.16
N ARG A 20 22.33 20.14 22.80
CA ARG A 20 22.86 18.87 23.33
C ARG A 20 22.77 18.76 24.85
N MET A 21 21.74 19.35 25.45
CA MET A 21 21.54 19.34 26.89
C MET A 21 20.64 18.17 27.31
N SER A 22 20.91 17.62 28.51
CA SER A 22 19.95 16.73 29.17
C SER A 22 18.72 17.53 29.63
N ILE A 23 17.62 16.85 29.96
CA ILE A 23 16.43 17.52 30.50
C ILE A 23 16.77 18.30 31.77
N ARG A 24 17.63 17.74 32.63
CA ARG A 24 18.14 18.40 33.84
C ARG A 24 18.90 19.68 33.55
N ASP A 25 19.92 19.59 32.69
CA ASP A 25 20.79 20.74 32.42
C ASP A 25 20.02 21.85 31.70
N PHE A 26 19.03 21.47 30.87
CA PHE A 26 18.15 22.42 30.20
C PHE A 26 17.13 23.07 31.14
N ALA A 27 16.60 22.31 32.10
CA ALA A 27 15.72 22.85 33.13
C ALA A 27 16.45 23.85 34.04
N GLU A 28 17.70 23.54 34.42
CA GLU A 28 18.58 24.46 35.15
C GLU A 28 18.89 25.72 34.31
N HIS A 29 19.19 25.55 33.03
CA HIS A 29 19.45 26.66 32.09
C HIS A 29 18.25 27.63 31.98
N LEU A 30 17.02 27.12 32.06
CA LEU A 30 15.79 27.91 32.00
C LEU A 30 15.26 28.35 33.37
N GLY A 31 15.84 27.89 34.48
CA GLY A 31 15.38 28.19 35.84
C GLY A 31 14.05 27.52 36.21
N VAL A 32 13.76 26.33 35.69
CA VAL A 32 12.53 25.56 35.96
C VAL A 32 12.81 24.15 36.48
N SER A 33 11.77 23.46 36.95
CA SER A 33 11.91 22.05 37.34
C SER A 33 11.99 21.13 36.12
N GLU A 34 12.73 20.02 36.23
CA GLU A 34 12.78 18.96 35.21
C GLU A 34 11.39 18.46 34.81
N ARG A 35 10.50 18.33 35.80
CA ARG A 35 9.11 17.90 35.60
C ARG A 35 8.36 18.84 34.66
N THR A 36 8.66 20.13 34.70
CA THR A 36 8.05 21.14 33.85
C THR A 36 8.47 20.94 32.39
N VAL A 37 9.77 20.77 32.15
CA VAL A 37 10.33 20.51 30.81
C VAL A 37 9.79 19.19 30.25
N SER A 38 9.84 18.11 31.04
CA SER A 38 9.28 16.82 30.65
C SER A 38 7.79 16.89 30.32
N LYS A 39 7.02 17.68 31.07
CA LYS A 39 5.60 17.89 30.78
C LYS A 39 5.41 18.61 29.45
N TRP A 40 6.17 19.67 29.18
CA TRP A 40 6.10 20.38 27.90
C TRP A 40 6.44 19.44 26.75
N GLU A 41 7.58 18.76 26.79
CA GLU A 41 7.99 17.84 25.72
C GLU A 41 6.98 16.71 25.48
N ALA A 42 6.40 16.15 26.55
CA ALA A 42 5.38 15.11 26.45
C ALA A 42 4.10 15.61 25.77
N GLY A 43 3.69 16.86 26.02
CA GLY A 43 2.49 17.44 25.42
C GLY A 43 2.69 18.11 24.05
N ARG A 44 3.93 18.08 23.50
CA ARG A 44 4.25 18.54 22.14
C ARG A 44 3.58 19.88 21.79
N GLY A 45 2.83 19.94 20.69
CA GLY A 45 2.18 21.16 20.19
C GLY A 45 0.97 21.63 21.00
N GLU A 46 0.43 20.80 21.90
CA GLU A 46 -0.76 21.15 22.69
C GLU A 46 -0.40 22.00 23.92
N ILE A 47 0.83 21.86 24.42
CA ILE A 47 1.27 22.59 25.61
C ILE A 47 2.06 23.84 25.23
N HIS A 48 1.53 24.96 25.68
CA HIS A 48 2.09 26.29 25.50
C HIS A 48 2.71 26.74 26.84
N PRO A 49 4.05 26.90 26.93
CA PRO A 49 4.69 27.50 28.08
C PRO A 49 4.14 28.91 28.36
N ARG A 50 4.09 29.30 29.64
CA ARG A 50 3.63 30.62 30.07
C ARG A 50 4.48 31.75 29.45
N PRO A 51 3.98 32.98 29.33
CA PRO A 51 4.69 34.10 28.68
C PRO A 51 6.11 34.35 29.21
N GLU A 52 6.33 34.23 30.51
CA GLU A 52 7.67 34.35 31.12
C GLU A 52 8.64 33.30 30.56
N MET A 53 8.16 32.10 30.29
CA MET A 53 8.97 31.01 29.74
C MET A 53 9.20 31.13 28.24
N GLN A 54 8.21 31.63 27.49
CA GLN A 54 8.39 31.98 26.07
C GLN A 54 9.61 32.91 25.93
N SER A 55 9.65 33.96 26.77
CA SER A 55 10.75 34.94 26.81
C SER A 55 12.09 34.31 27.21
N ALA A 56 12.08 33.35 28.15
CA ALA A 56 13.27 32.61 28.55
C ALA A 56 13.81 31.73 27.40
N LEU A 57 12.93 31.07 26.64
CA LEU A 57 13.29 30.24 25.48
C LEU A 57 13.81 31.09 24.31
N ASP A 58 13.21 32.26 24.05
CA ASP A 58 13.74 33.24 23.09
C ASP A 58 15.15 33.71 23.46
N THR A 59 15.39 33.94 24.75
CA THR A 59 16.70 34.31 25.28
C THR A 59 17.71 33.17 25.12
N ALA A 60 17.30 31.92 25.39
CA ALA A 60 18.16 30.75 25.20
C ALA A 60 18.53 30.54 23.72
N LEU A 61 17.57 30.69 22.80
CA LEU A 61 17.81 30.59 21.36
C LEU A 61 18.71 31.72 20.84
N SER A 62 18.50 32.97 21.27
CA SER A 62 19.31 34.11 20.83
C SER A 62 20.76 34.06 21.32
N ARG A 63 21.02 33.36 22.44
CA ARG A 63 22.37 33.15 22.99
C ARG A 63 23.02 31.86 22.52
N ALA A 64 22.32 31.02 21.76
CA ALA A 64 22.84 29.75 21.28
C ALA A 64 23.97 29.95 20.26
N PRO A 65 25.00 29.08 20.25
CA PRO A 65 26.02 29.05 19.20
C PRO A 65 25.41 28.87 17.81
N ASN A 66 26.05 29.43 16.77
CA ASN A 66 25.55 29.38 15.40
C ASN A 66 25.28 27.94 14.91
N ASP A 67 26.11 26.96 15.29
CA ASP A 67 25.92 25.56 14.94
C ASP A 67 24.69 24.93 15.64
N ALA A 68 24.36 25.40 16.85
CA ALA A 68 23.15 25.01 17.55
C ALA A 68 21.92 25.66 16.92
N VAL A 69 22.00 26.93 16.51
CA VAL A 69 20.90 27.60 15.78
C VAL A 69 20.64 26.92 14.43
N SER A 70 21.68 26.53 13.70
CA SER A 70 21.54 25.77 12.45
C SER A 70 20.89 24.41 12.69
N ARG A 71 21.34 23.64 13.70
CA ARG A 71 20.73 22.35 14.05
C ARG A 71 19.28 22.51 14.49
N PHE A 72 18.98 23.54 15.27
CA PHE A 72 17.62 23.88 15.70
C PHE A 72 16.73 24.18 14.49
N ALA A 73 17.20 25.00 13.54
CA ALA A 73 16.47 25.31 12.31
C ALA A 73 16.23 24.05 11.46
N THR A 74 17.25 23.21 11.25
CA THR A 74 17.10 21.95 10.52
C THR A 74 16.13 20.99 11.21
N THR A 75 16.20 20.87 12.54
CA THR A 75 15.24 20.05 13.29
C THR A 75 13.83 20.63 13.17
N LEU A 76 13.64 21.95 13.25
CA LEU A 76 12.32 22.55 13.03
C LEU A 76 11.84 22.45 11.58
N GLU A 77 12.71 22.38 10.58
CA GLU A 77 12.31 22.13 9.18
C GLU A 77 11.89 20.67 8.96
N GLN A 78 12.55 19.73 9.66
CA GLN A 78 12.23 18.31 9.64
C GLN A 78 10.97 17.98 10.48
N ASP A 79 10.72 18.76 11.54
CA ASP A 79 9.65 18.56 12.53
C ASP A 79 8.55 19.65 12.44
N ALA A 80 8.64 20.54 11.45
CA ALA A 80 7.63 21.56 11.17
C ALA A 80 6.31 20.84 10.90
N PRO A 81 5.17 21.32 11.45
CA PRO A 81 3.90 20.96 10.85
C PRO A 81 3.95 21.55 9.43
N PRO A 82 3.52 20.84 8.39
CA PRO A 82 3.35 21.50 7.11
C PRO A 82 2.37 22.66 7.32
N GLY A 83 2.89 23.89 7.32
CA GLY A 83 2.07 25.06 7.06
C GLY A 83 1.35 24.76 5.75
N GLY A 84 0.00 24.75 5.82
CA GLY A 84 -0.94 24.32 4.80
C GLY A 84 -0.32 23.94 3.47
N HIS A 85 -0.26 22.63 3.19
CA HIS A 85 0.14 22.12 1.89
C HIS A 85 -0.65 22.84 0.78
N THR A 86 0.07 23.53 -0.08
CA THR A 86 -0.35 23.95 -1.41
C THR A 86 -0.39 22.76 -2.39
N GLY A 87 -0.72 21.57 -1.88
CA GLY A 87 -1.03 20.38 -2.65
C GLY A 87 -2.43 19.91 -2.26
N ASP A 88 -3.46 20.50 -2.87
CA ASP A 88 -4.87 20.09 -2.69
C ASP A 88 -5.13 18.62 -3.06
N THR A 89 -4.13 17.92 -3.61
CA THR A 89 -4.23 16.57 -4.15
C THR A 89 -2.94 15.77 -4.03
N TYR A 90 -3.05 14.44 -4.03
CA TYR A 90 -1.95 13.48 -4.20
C TYR A 90 -2.19 12.61 -5.44
N ARG A 91 -1.13 11.96 -5.93
CA ARG A 91 -1.19 11.07 -7.11
C ARG A 91 -0.84 9.64 -6.76
N VAL A 92 -1.64 8.72 -7.25
CA VAL A 92 -1.41 7.27 -7.13
C VAL A 92 -1.68 6.55 -8.44
N VAL A 93 -1.00 5.43 -8.62
CA VAL A 93 -1.35 4.41 -9.59
C VAL A 93 -2.12 3.32 -8.87
N SER A 94 -3.37 3.09 -9.28
CA SER A 94 -4.16 1.93 -8.85
C SER A 94 -3.87 0.75 -9.78
N HIS A 95 -3.44 -0.35 -9.19
CA HIS A 95 -3.29 -1.65 -9.83
C HIS A 95 -4.41 -2.55 -9.32
N LYS A 96 -5.37 -2.88 -10.18
CA LYS A 96 -6.46 -3.81 -9.85
C LYS A 96 -6.13 -5.17 -10.43
N PHE A 97 -6.21 -6.20 -9.59
CA PHE A 97 -6.03 -7.60 -9.97
C PHE A 97 -7.38 -8.29 -9.87
N ILE A 98 -7.88 -8.74 -11.02
CA ILE A 98 -9.23 -9.31 -11.15
C ILE A 98 -9.07 -10.74 -11.68
N PRO A 99 -8.93 -11.73 -10.77
CA PRO A 99 -8.67 -13.10 -11.15
C PRO A 99 -9.97 -13.90 -11.40
N ALA A 100 -9.90 -14.83 -12.33
CA ALA A 100 -10.96 -15.80 -12.62
C ALA A 100 -10.36 -17.16 -12.99
N TYR A 101 -11.03 -18.23 -12.57
CA TYR A 101 -10.69 -19.58 -13.00
C TYR A 101 -11.51 -19.95 -14.24
N VAL A 102 -10.84 -20.08 -15.39
CA VAL A 102 -11.45 -20.49 -16.66
C VAL A 102 -11.25 -21.97 -16.97
N GLY A 103 -10.33 -22.63 -16.27
CA GLY A 103 -9.94 -24.02 -16.50
C GLY A 103 -8.80 -24.16 -17.53
N PRO A 104 -7.99 -25.24 -17.42
CA PRO A 104 -6.76 -25.42 -18.20
C PRO A 104 -7.01 -25.52 -19.72
N VAL A 105 -8.12 -26.16 -20.13
CA VAL A 105 -8.50 -26.30 -21.54
C VAL A 105 -8.84 -24.94 -22.15
N ALA A 106 -9.62 -24.13 -21.44
CA ALA A 106 -9.98 -22.79 -21.89
C ALA A 106 -8.75 -21.86 -21.93
N ALA A 107 -7.89 -21.93 -20.91
CA ALA A 107 -6.63 -21.18 -20.89
C ALA A 107 -5.75 -21.53 -22.09
N ALA A 108 -5.57 -22.82 -22.41
CA ALA A 108 -4.81 -23.24 -23.59
C ALA A 108 -5.35 -22.63 -24.90
N ARG A 109 -6.68 -22.62 -25.09
CA ARG A 109 -7.32 -21.99 -26.25
C ARG A 109 -7.18 -20.47 -26.28
N LEU A 110 -7.21 -19.81 -25.11
CA LEU A 110 -7.00 -18.36 -25.04
C LEU A 110 -5.61 -17.97 -25.53
N VAL A 111 -4.56 -18.73 -25.17
CA VAL A 111 -3.18 -18.45 -25.57
C VAL A 111 -2.97 -18.53 -27.09
N GLU A 112 -3.82 -19.28 -27.80
CA GLU A 112 -3.78 -19.37 -29.27
C GLU A 112 -4.31 -18.09 -29.97
N LEU A 113 -5.01 -17.21 -29.25
CA LEU A 113 -5.49 -15.96 -29.84
C LEU A 113 -4.32 -15.02 -30.13
N PRO A 114 -4.32 -14.31 -31.28
CA PRO A 114 -3.20 -13.43 -31.69
C PRO A 114 -2.88 -12.29 -30.72
N VAL A 115 -3.78 -11.97 -29.80
CA VAL A 115 -3.59 -10.92 -28.79
C VAL A 115 -2.63 -11.34 -27.67
N PHE A 116 -2.36 -12.64 -27.51
CA PHE A 116 -1.50 -13.16 -26.46
C PHE A 116 -0.10 -13.51 -26.99
N ALA A 117 0.91 -13.23 -26.17
CA ALA A 117 2.27 -13.69 -26.38
C ALA A 117 2.80 -14.34 -25.10
N THR A 118 3.46 -15.48 -25.23
CA THR A 118 4.10 -16.15 -24.08
C THR A 118 5.26 -15.31 -23.56
N ARG A 119 5.22 -14.99 -22.27
CA ARG A 119 6.34 -14.46 -21.51
C ARG A 119 6.90 -15.58 -20.64
N PRO A 120 8.19 -15.94 -20.79
CA PRO A 120 8.83 -16.78 -19.81
C PRO A 120 8.85 -16.01 -18.48
N HIS A 121 8.29 -16.64 -17.45
CA HIS A 121 8.30 -16.11 -16.08
C HIS A 121 8.95 -17.16 -15.16
N GLU A 122 9.58 -16.69 -14.08
CA GLU A 122 10.49 -17.50 -13.27
C GLU A 122 9.82 -18.74 -12.68
N TRP A 123 8.54 -18.62 -12.35
CA TRP A 123 7.74 -19.67 -11.71
C TRP A 123 6.90 -20.50 -12.70
N LEU A 124 6.29 -19.85 -13.70
CA LEU A 124 5.34 -20.45 -14.64
C LEU A 124 5.38 -19.71 -15.96
N ASP A 125 5.28 -20.40 -17.09
CA ASP A 125 5.11 -19.72 -18.37
C ASP A 125 3.71 -19.04 -18.39
N VAL A 126 3.68 -17.74 -18.66
CA VAL A 126 2.46 -16.93 -18.65
C VAL A 126 2.24 -16.31 -20.02
N ALA A 127 1.03 -16.40 -20.56
CA ALA A 127 0.68 -15.69 -21.78
C ALA A 127 0.07 -14.33 -21.42
N VAL A 128 0.55 -13.29 -22.09
CA VAL A 128 0.20 -11.90 -21.78
C VAL A 128 -0.40 -11.23 -22.99
N GLY A 129 -1.56 -10.58 -22.83
CA GLY A 129 -2.26 -9.91 -23.92
C GLY A 129 -2.92 -8.61 -23.49
N ARG A 130 -2.91 -7.60 -24.37
CA ARG A 130 -3.56 -6.31 -24.09
C ARG A 130 -5.07 -6.41 -24.25
N VAL A 131 -5.79 -5.80 -23.31
CA VAL A 131 -7.24 -5.77 -23.28
C VAL A 131 -7.71 -4.31 -23.19
N SER A 132 -8.71 -3.94 -24.00
CA SER A 132 -9.26 -2.59 -23.96
C SER A 132 -10.04 -2.36 -22.67
N HIS A 133 -9.71 -1.29 -21.96
CA HIS A 133 -10.41 -0.82 -20.77
C HIS A 133 -10.67 0.69 -20.90
N ALA A 134 -11.86 1.16 -20.53
CA ALA A 134 -12.27 2.53 -20.80
C ALA A 134 -11.44 3.58 -20.05
N ASN A 135 -11.01 3.25 -18.83
CA ASN A 135 -10.41 4.20 -17.89
C ASN A 135 -9.03 3.75 -17.40
N GLY A 136 -8.25 3.06 -18.23
CA GLY A 136 -6.92 2.58 -17.84
C GLY A 136 -6.29 1.63 -18.84
N ARG A 137 -5.09 1.14 -18.51
CA ARG A 137 -4.41 0.09 -19.27
C ARG A 137 -4.78 -1.25 -18.67
N CYS A 138 -5.28 -2.19 -19.47
CA CYS A 138 -5.51 -3.55 -19.01
C CYS A 138 -4.62 -4.57 -19.75
N THR A 139 -4.04 -5.46 -18.95
CA THR A 139 -3.26 -6.60 -19.40
C THR A 139 -3.87 -7.87 -18.84
N ALA A 140 -4.14 -8.85 -19.69
CA ALA A 140 -4.58 -10.18 -19.29
C ALA A 140 -3.38 -11.11 -19.15
N HIS A 141 -3.29 -11.80 -18.02
CA HIS A 141 -2.28 -12.81 -17.71
C HIS A 141 -2.94 -14.18 -17.63
N VAL A 142 -2.64 -15.05 -18.59
CA VAL A 142 -3.23 -16.39 -18.70
C VAL A 142 -2.20 -17.42 -18.25
N TYR A 143 -2.56 -18.19 -17.22
CA TYR A 143 -1.72 -19.24 -16.64
C TYR A 143 -2.22 -20.61 -17.07
N ALA A 144 -1.28 -21.53 -17.33
CA ALA A 144 -1.60 -22.89 -17.78
C ALA A 144 -2.40 -23.72 -16.74
N CYS A 145 -2.42 -23.31 -15.46
CA CYS A 145 -3.29 -23.91 -14.44
C CYS A 145 -4.78 -23.61 -14.65
N GLY A 146 -5.14 -22.76 -15.62
CA GLY A 146 -6.52 -22.38 -15.89
C GLY A 146 -6.98 -21.09 -15.20
N VAL A 147 -6.05 -20.31 -14.64
CA VAL A 147 -6.37 -19.01 -14.06
C VAL A 147 -6.04 -17.90 -15.06
N VAL A 148 -6.90 -16.89 -15.12
CA VAL A 148 -6.64 -15.63 -15.80
C VAL A 148 -6.69 -14.51 -14.77
N VAL A 149 -5.70 -13.61 -14.78
CA VAL A 149 -5.71 -12.39 -13.98
C VAL A 149 -5.74 -11.20 -14.93
N LEU A 150 -6.81 -10.41 -14.88
CA LEU A 150 -6.83 -9.11 -15.53
C LEU A 150 -6.21 -8.08 -14.59
N HIS A 151 -5.09 -7.49 -15.03
CA HIS A 151 -4.44 -6.38 -14.35
C HIS A 151 -4.87 -5.07 -15.01
N VAL A 152 -5.53 -4.18 -14.24
CA VAL A 152 -5.92 -2.84 -14.70
C VAL A 152 -5.09 -1.80 -13.95
N GLU A 153 -4.38 -0.96 -14.71
CA GLU A 153 -3.58 0.16 -14.22
C GLU A 153 -4.33 1.48 -14.48
N GLN A 154 -4.55 2.28 -13.43
CA GLN A 154 -5.27 3.56 -13.50
C GLN A 154 -4.53 4.63 -12.71
N HIS A 155 -4.23 5.75 -13.36
CA HIS A 155 -3.59 6.91 -12.74
C HIS A 155 -4.65 7.82 -12.14
N LEU A 156 -4.54 8.12 -10.86
CA LEU A 156 -5.54 8.88 -10.10
C LEU A 156 -4.90 10.09 -9.44
N THR A 157 -5.62 11.21 -9.47
CA THR A 157 -5.30 12.42 -8.71
C THR A 157 -6.47 12.72 -7.79
N LEU A 158 -6.21 12.72 -6.48
CA LEU A 158 -7.25 12.64 -5.45
C LEU A 158 -7.00 13.68 -4.38
N LYS A 159 -8.07 14.22 -3.79
CA LYS A 159 -7.96 15.27 -2.77
C LYS A 159 -7.60 14.75 -1.38
N ASN A 160 -8.07 13.55 -1.05
CA ASN A 160 -7.96 12.95 0.27
C ASN A 160 -8.14 11.43 0.19
N LEU A 161 -7.77 10.71 1.25
CA LEU A 161 -7.81 9.24 1.27
C LEU A 161 -9.23 8.70 1.22
N THR A 162 -10.19 9.44 1.76
CA THR A 162 -11.62 9.10 1.70
C THR A 162 -12.12 9.10 0.26
N ALA A 163 -11.61 9.98 -0.60
CA ALA A 163 -11.93 9.99 -2.03
C ALA A 163 -11.40 8.72 -2.72
N LEU A 164 -10.19 8.25 -2.38
CA LEU A 164 -9.67 6.98 -2.88
C LEU A 164 -10.51 5.79 -2.41
N ALA A 165 -10.81 5.75 -1.10
CA ALA A 165 -11.62 4.69 -0.54
C ALA A 165 -13.00 4.64 -1.22
N THR A 166 -13.67 5.78 -1.35
CA THR A 166 -14.95 5.89 -2.05
C THR A 166 -14.84 5.43 -3.51
N TRP A 167 -13.84 5.91 -4.25
CA TRP A 167 -13.59 5.49 -5.64
C TRP A 167 -13.37 3.97 -5.76
N ARG A 168 -12.63 3.37 -4.83
CA ARG A 168 -12.39 1.93 -4.81
C ARG A 168 -13.70 1.17 -4.67
N TYR A 169 -14.54 1.55 -3.71
CA TYR A 169 -15.81 0.87 -3.47
C TYR A 169 -16.82 1.09 -4.60
N THR A 170 -16.87 2.28 -5.20
CA THR A 170 -17.81 2.56 -6.30
C THR A 170 -17.40 1.89 -7.60
N THR A 171 -16.11 1.63 -7.81
CA THR A 171 -15.61 0.94 -9.01
C THR A 171 -15.46 -0.57 -8.85
N TYR A 172 -15.56 -1.11 -7.63
CA TYR A 172 -15.33 -2.53 -7.35
C TYR A 172 -16.22 -3.47 -8.17
N ASP A 173 -17.55 -3.37 -8.01
CA ASP A 173 -18.48 -4.26 -8.73
C ASP A 173 -18.57 -3.95 -10.22
N PRO A 174 -18.61 -2.69 -10.69
CA PRO A 174 -18.55 -2.39 -12.11
C PRO A 174 -17.33 -2.98 -12.82
N ASP A 175 -16.14 -2.85 -12.24
CA ASP A 175 -14.92 -3.41 -12.86
C ASP A 175 -14.90 -4.94 -12.79
N ARG A 176 -15.42 -5.53 -11.71
CA ARG A 176 -15.56 -6.98 -11.60
C ARG A 176 -16.54 -7.54 -12.64
N GLN A 177 -17.66 -6.87 -12.87
CA GLN A 177 -18.64 -7.23 -13.90
C GLN A 177 -18.04 -7.06 -15.30
N TRP A 178 -17.41 -5.92 -15.58
CA TRP A 178 -16.71 -5.66 -16.84
C TRP A 178 -15.67 -6.75 -17.14
N ALA A 179 -14.89 -7.17 -16.14
CA ALA A 179 -13.91 -8.24 -16.28
C ALA A 179 -14.57 -9.57 -16.66
N GLY A 180 -15.70 -9.92 -16.03
CA GLY A 180 -16.50 -11.10 -16.38
C GLY A 180 -17.01 -11.07 -17.82
N ASP A 181 -17.59 -9.95 -18.24
CA ASP A 181 -18.07 -9.77 -19.62
C ASP A 181 -16.92 -9.89 -20.63
N ARG A 182 -15.75 -9.32 -20.28
CA ARG A 182 -14.58 -9.35 -21.15
C ARG A 182 -13.98 -10.74 -21.28
N LEU A 183 -13.89 -11.49 -20.19
CA LEU A 183 -13.46 -12.89 -20.21
C LEU A 183 -14.43 -13.75 -21.02
N THR A 184 -15.73 -13.54 -20.87
CA THR A 184 -16.76 -14.23 -21.65
C THR A 184 -16.56 -13.99 -23.15
N ALA A 185 -16.32 -12.75 -23.56
CA ALA A 185 -16.06 -12.41 -24.95
C ALA A 185 -14.77 -13.07 -25.49
N LEU A 186 -13.70 -13.13 -24.69
CA LEU A 186 -12.44 -13.79 -25.08
C LEU A 186 -12.61 -15.31 -25.21
N LEU A 187 -13.33 -15.96 -24.29
CA LEU A 187 -13.62 -17.39 -24.32
C LEU A 187 -14.51 -17.77 -25.51
N ALA A 188 -15.52 -16.95 -25.81
CA ALA A 188 -16.35 -17.14 -27.00
C ALA A 188 -15.52 -17.06 -28.30
N ALA A 189 -14.57 -16.12 -28.36
CA ALA A 189 -13.66 -15.98 -29.50
C ALA A 189 -12.68 -17.17 -29.65
N SER A 190 -12.34 -17.86 -28.56
CA SER A 190 -11.50 -19.07 -28.57
C SER A 190 -12.29 -20.37 -28.71
N GLY A 191 -13.63 -20.29 -28.75
CA GLY A 191 -14.53 -21.44 -28.79
C GLY A 191 -14.56 -22.26 -27.50
N ALA A 192 -14.06 -21.72 -26.38
CA ALA A 192 -14.08 -22.36 -25.07
C ALA A 192 -15.41 -22.12 -24.33
N ASP A 193 -15.88 -23.11 -23.57
CA ASP A 193 -17.07 -22.96 -22.74
C ASP A 193 -16.83 -22.00 -21.57
N HIS A 194 -17.91 -21.41 -21.09
CA HIS A 194 -17.89 -20.41 -20.03
C HIS A 194 -17.68 -21.06 -18.65
N ALA A 195 -16.56 -20.78 -18.02
CA ALA A 195 -16.37 -20.93 -16.58
C ALA A 195 -16.53 -19.56 -15.92
N GLY A 196 -17.15 -19.54 -14.73
CA GLY A 196 -17.76 -18.36 -14.11
C GLY A 196 -16.87 -17.10 -13.98
N GLY A 197 -17.52 -15.99 -13.63
CA GLY A 197 -16.87 -14.69 -13.56
C GLY A 197 -15.91 -14.50 -12.37
N PRO A 198 -15.16 -13.39 -12.36
CA PRO A 198 -14.29 -13.03 -11.24
C PRO A 198 -15.06 -12.89 -9.93
N GLU A 199 -14.55 -13.53 -8.88
CA GLU A 199 -15.21 -13.53 -7.57
C GLU A 199 -14.86 -12.31 -6.73
N TYR A 200 -13.68 -11.74 -6.97
CA TYR A 200 -13.17 -10.63 -6.19
C TYR A 200 -12.21 -9.78 -7.03
N LEU A 201 -11.85 -8.63 -6.46
CA LEU A 201 -10.87 -7.71 -7.02
C LEU A 201 -9.97 -7.24 -5.88
N LEU A 202 -8.66 -7.42 -6.01
CA LEU A 202 -7.68 -6.83 -5.10
C LEU A 202 -7.14 -5.54 -5.73
N SER A 203 -6.93 -4.49 -4.93
CA SER A 203 -6.19 -3.30 -5.39
C SER A 203 -4.89 -3.13 -4.63
N MET A 204 -3.83 -2.83 -5.38
CA MET A 204 -2.58 -2.26 -4.92
C MET A 204 -2.51 -0.79 -5.33
N TYR A 205 -1.93 0.05 -4.49
CA TYR A 205 -1.70 1.46 -4.79
C TYR A 205 -0.22 1.80 -4.69
N THR A 206 0.33 2.34 -5.77
CA THR A 206 1.66 2.95 -5.77
C THR A 206 1.49 4.46 -5.65
N VAL A 207 2.08 5.07 -4.64
CA VAL A 207 2.07 6.53 -4.49
C VAL A 207 3.18 7.12 -5.36
N GLU A 208 2.82 8.06 -6.24
CA GLU A 208 3.79 8.76 -7.10
C GLU A 208 4.12 10.13 -6.53
N GLU A 209 3.10 10.87 -6.09
CA GLU A 209 3.23 12.21 -5.52
C GLU A 209 2.44 12.26 -4.20
N PRO A 210 3.10 12.04 -3.04
CA PRO A 210 2.42 12.07 -1.76
C PRO A 210 2.05 13.50 -1.35
N ALA A 211 0.88 13.67 -0.74
CA ALA A 211 0.50 14.92 -0.07
C ALA A 211 0.99 14.99 1.39
N TRP A 212 1.62 13.93 1.90
CA TRP A 212 2.02 13.76 3.30
C TRP A 212 3.51 13.44 3.43
N ARG A 213 4.07 13.63 4.62
CA ARG A 213 5.46 13.31 4.97
C ARG A 213 5.55 12.68 6.36
N GLY A 214 6.69 12.05 6.65
CA GLY A 214 6.95 11.45 7.97
C GLY A 214 5.86 10.45 8.38
N ASP A 215 5.40 10.56 9.62
CA ASP A 215 4.39 9.66 10.19
C ASP A 215 3.03 9.72 9.44
N GLU A 216 2.65 10.89 8.89
CA GLU A 216 1.41 11.00 8.11
C GLU A 216 1.48 10.23 6.80
N LEU A 217 2.65 10.16 6.16
CA LEU A 217 2.85 9.34 4.97
C LEU A 217 2.76 7.84 5.30
N ASP A 218 3.33 7.43 6.43
CA ASP A 218 3.20 6.06 6.93
C ASP A 218 1.72 5.71 7.17
N ASN A 219 1.01 6.55 7.93
CA ASN A 219 -0.42 6.40 8.20
C ASN A 219 -1.27 6.43 6.92
N ALA A 220 -0.93 7.26 5.94
CA ALA A 220 -1.63 7.30 4.67
C ALA A 220 -1.53 5.96 3.92
N LEU A 221 -0.34 5.37 3.84
CA LEU A 221 -0.15 4.06 3.22
C LEU A 221 -0.90 2.96 3.97
N ARG A 222 -0.92 3.00 5.30
CA ARG A 222 -1.73 2.09 6.12
C ARG A 222 -3.22 2.18 5.79
N LEU A 223 -3.75 3.41 5.68
CA LEU A 223 -5.13 3.69 5.31
C LEU A 223 -5.46 3.24 3.88
N MET A 224 -4.56 3.41 2.92
CA MET A 224 -4.73 2.93 1.55
C MET A 224 -4.89 1.40 1.48
N SER A 225 -4.19 0.67 2.35
CA SER A 225 -4.28 -0.78 2.46
C SER A 225 -5.49 -1.26 3.28
N LEU A 226 -6.18 -0.37 4.00
CA LEU A 226 -7.38 -0.64 4.79
C LEU A 226 -8.47 0.42 4.58
N PRO A 227 -8.98 0.57 3.35
CA PRO A 227 -9.87 1.69 3.00
C PRO A 227 -11.24 1.63 3.71
N SER A 228 -11.60 0.49 4.30
CA SER A 228 -12.84 0.28 5.04
C SER A 228 -13.02 1.23 6.23
N VAL A 229 -11.93 1.71 6.84
CA VAL A 229 -11.99 2.62 7.99
C VAL A 229 -12.39 4.06 7.60
N LEU A 230 -12.36 4.36 6.30
CA LEU A 230 -12.70 5.68 5.74
C LEU A 230 -14.09 5.72 5.10
N VAL A 231 -14.85 4.63 5.17
CA VAL A 231 -16.20 4.55 4.59
C VAL A 231 -17.19 3.87 5.54
N ASN A 232 -18.44 4.31 5.52
CA ASN A 232 -19.52 3.64 6.24
C ASN A 232 -20.08 2.51 5.37
N GLN A 233 -19.97 1.27 5.85
CA GLN A 233 -20.36 0.05 5.12
C GLN A 233 -21.83 -0.38 5.37
N THR A 234 -22.69 0.51 5.82
CA THR A 234 -24.05 0.16 6.26
C THR A 234 -25.02 -0.21 5.12
N VAL A 235 -24.59 -0.22 3.86
CA VAL A 235 -25.41 -0.61 2.71
C VAL A 235 -24.64 -1.57 1.79
N PRO A 236 -25.26 -2.68 1.32
CA PRO A 236 -24.64 -3.66 0.40
C PRO A 236 -24.15 -3.08 -0.94
N THR A 237 -24.51 -1.84 -1.26
CA THR A 237 -24.07 -1.08 -2.42
C THR A 237 -24.16 0.40 -2.06
N GLY A 238 -23.00 1.07 -1.95
CA GLY A 238 -22.94 2.51 -1.66
C GLY A 238 -22.14 2.82 -0.40
N ALA A 239 -20.83 2.55 -0.44
CA ALA A 239 -19.91 3.06 0.57
C ALA A 239 -20.03 4.59 0.61
N THR A 240 -20.54 5.11 1.72
CA THR A 240 -20.60 6.57 1.92
C THR A 240 -19.31 7.01 2.60
N PRO A 241 -18.75 8.18 2.22
CA PRO A 241 -17.61 8.77 2.91
C PRO A 241 -17.86 8.80 4.43
N ALA A 242 -16.84 8.40 5.20
CA ALA A 242 -16.84 8.74 6.62
C ALA A 242 -16.76 10.27 6.80
N ASP A 243 -17.08 10.74 8.00
CA ASP A 243 -16.89 12.16 8.35
C ASP A 243 -15.42 12.55 8.11
N GLY A 244 -15.17 13.70 7.47
CA GLY A 244 -13.83 14.18 7.16
C GLY A 244 -12.94 14.37 8.39
N HIS A 245 -13.51 14.45 9.60
CA HIS A 245 -12.76 14.40 10.84
C HIS A 245 -12.09 13.05 11.12
N VAL A 246 -12.67 11.94 10.63
CA VAL A 246 -12.13 10.59 10.82
C VAL A 246 -10.79 10.45 10.10
N GLU A 247 -10.72 10.85 8.83
CA GLU A 247 -9.48 10.79 8.06
C GLU A 247 -8.37 11.61 8.73
N ARG A 248 -8.65 12.87 9.07
CA ARG A 248 -7.65 13.75 9.71
C ARG A 248 -7.12 13.16 11.01
N ARG A 249 -8.01 12.59 11.83
CA ARG A 249 -7.63 11.97 13.09
C ARG A 249 -6.74 10.74 12.86
N LEU A 250 -7.12 9.84 11.96
CA LEU A 250 -6.35 8.63 11.66
C LEU A 250 -5.00 8.93 10.99
N LEU A 251 -4.94 9.97 10.17
CA LEU A 251 -3.68 10.46 9.58
C LEU A 251 -2.74 11.01 10.65
N ALA A 252 -3.25 11.82 11.59
CA ALA A 252 -2.44 12.49 12.59
C ALA A 252 -2.04 11.57 13.77
N GLU A 253 -2.96 10.75 14.25
CA GLU A 253 -2.77 9.91 15.45
C GLU A 253 -2.30 8.50 15.12
N GLY A 254 -2.46 8.07 13.87
CA GLY A 254 -2.30 6.67 13.47
C GLY A 254 -3.40 5.77 14.00
N PHE A 255 -3.29 4.48 13.67
CA PHE A 255 -4.20 3.45 14.13
C PHE A 255 -3.55 2.06 14.04
N GLU A 256 -4.03 1.15 14.88
CA GLU A 256 -3.55 -0.23 14.94
C GLU A 256 -4.58 -1.18 14.33
N GLN A 257 -4.14 -2.01 13.38
CA GLN A 257 -4.94 -3.06 12.76
C GLN A 257 -4.06 -4.31 12.59
N PRO A 258 -4.34 -5.41 13.33
CA PRO A 258 -3.49 -6.60 13.32
C PRO A 258 -3.33 -7.28 11.94
N SER A 259 -4.26 -7.03 11.02
CA SER A 259 -4.23 -7.57 9.66
C SER A 259 -3.27 -6.86 8.71
N LEU A 260 -2.67 -5.75 9.16
CA LEU A 260 -1.78 -4.93 8.36
C LEU A 260 -0.32 -5.33 8.59
N ILE A 261 0.34 -5.75 7.52
CA ILE A 261 1.72 -6.24 7.56
C ILE A 261 2.62 -5.22 6.87
N PRO A 262 3.56 -4.58 7.60
CA PRO A 262 4.54 -3.69 6.98
C PRO A 262 5.55 -4.49 6.15
N PHE A 263 5.96 -3.92 5.03
CA PHE A 263 7.09 -4.38 4.23
C PHE A 263 7.89 -3.19 3.68
N GLY A 264 9.07 -3.45 3.15
CA GLY A 264 10.00 -2.43 2.68
C GLY A 264 11.14 -2.18 3.67
N THR A 265 12.02 -1.24 3.31
CA THR A 265 13.23 -0.94 4.08
C THR A 265 13.19 0.49 4.57
N HIS A 266 13.42 0.70 5.86
CA HIS A 266 13.40 2.03 6.48
C HIS A 266 14.29 3.02 5.71
N GLY A 267 13.72 4.17 5.31
CA GLY A 267 14.42 5.21 4.55
C GLY A 267 14.57 4.92 3.06
N VAL A 268 14.25 3.71 2.59
CA VAL A 268 14.32 3.33 1.17
C VAL A 268 12.93 3.22 0.57
N SER A 269 11.99 2.56 1.25
CA SER A 269 10.62 2.40 0.78
C SER A 269 9.67 2.12 1.94
N LEU A 270 8.40 2.49 1.78
CA LEU A 270 7.32 2.15 2.69
C LEU A 270 6.31 1.26 1.96
N GLY A 271 5.86 0.19 2.60
CA GLY A 271 4.87 -0.70 2.05
C GLY A 271 4.00 -1.34 3.13
N TYR A 272 2.73 -1.53 2.83
CA TYR A 272 1.80 -2.20 3.72
C TYR A 272 0.88 -3.14 2.95
N ALA A 273 0.76 -4.37 3.40
CA ALA A 273 -0.12 -5.39 2.82
C ALA A 273 -1.21 -5.80 3.81
N SER A 274 -2.42 -5.98 3.32
CA SER A 274 -3.54 -6.55 4.05
C SER A 274 -4.42 -7.38 3.11
N TRP A 275 -5.38 -8.12 3.66
CA TRP A 275 -6.40 -8.80 2.86
C TRP A 275 -7.27 -7.86 2.02
N SER A 276 -7.31 -6.57 2.37
CA SER A 276 -8.07 -5.56 1.63
C SER A 276 -7.26 -4.86 0.55
N GLY A 277 -5.92 -4.90 0.59
CA GLY A 277 -5.11 -4.24 -0.41
C GLY A 277 -3.66 -4.05 -0.01
N VAL A 278 -2.89 -3.58 -0.98
CA VAL A 278 -1.46 -3.29 -0.83
C VAL A 278 -1.21 -1.82 -1.13
N SER A 279 -0.28 -1.20 -0.43
CA SER A 279 0.18 0.15 -0.72
C SER A 279 1.70 0.19 -0.71
N TYR A 280 2.28 1.04 -1.56
CA TYR A 280 3.71 1.17 -1.71
C TYR A 280 4.12 2.59 -2.06
N TYR A 281 5.21 3.07 -1.45
CA TYR A 281 5.87 4.31 -1.80
C TYR A 281 7.39 4.12 -1.83
N PRO A 282 8.04 4.25 -2.99
CA PRO A 282 9.49 4.25 -3.08
C PRO A 282 10.04 5.61 -2.63
N ILE A 283 10.74 5.66 -1.50
CA ILE A 283 11.41 6.88 -1.03
C ILE A 283 12.65 7.15 -1.88
N GLU A 284 13.46 6.11 -2.10
CA GLU A 284 14.67 6.15 -2.94
C GLU A 284 14.48 5.23 -4.15
N GLN A 285 14.18 5.81 -5.32
CA GLN A 285 13.80 5.05 -6.53
C GLN A 285 14.82 4.00 -6.96
N GLU A 286 16.12 4.29 -6.87
CA GLU A 286 17.19 3.37 -7.32
C GLU A 286 17.43 2.19 -6.38
N ARG A 287 17.04 2.32 -5.10
CA ARG A 287 17.26 1.30 -4.06
C ARG A 287 15.97 0.57 -3.67
N SER A 288 14.83 1.12 -4.06
CA SER A 288 13.51 0.53 -3.84
C SER A 288 13.29 -0.68 -4.74
N LEU A 289 12.39 -1.56 -4.31
CA LEU A 289 11.89 -2.62 -5.19
C LEU A 289 11.17 -1.97 -6.39
N PRO A 290 11.46 -2.41 -7.62
CA PRO A 290 10.71 -1.98 -8.79
C PRO A 290 9.22 -2.29 -8.63
N VAL A 291 8.36 -1.34 -9.01
CA VAL A 291 6.91 -1.52 -8.94
C VAL A 291 6.47 -2.70 -9.82
N ASP A 292 7.12 -2.91 -10.97
CA ASP A 292 6.85 -4.05 -11.85
C ASP A 292 7.11 -5.40 -11.18
N ASP A 293 8.10 -5.49 -10.28
CA ASP A 293 8.38 -6.71 -9.53
C ASP A 293 7.30 -6.96 -8.46
N LEU A 294 6.82 -5.90 -7.80
CA LEU A 294 5.69 -6.00 -6.87
C LEU A 294 4.40 -6.42 -7.59
N VAL A 295 4.12 -5.84 -8.75
CA VAL A 295 2.97 -6.20 -9.60
C VAL A 295 3.09 -7.65 -10.06
N SER A 296 4.28 -8.10 -10.46
CA SER A 296 4.52 -9.50 -10.88
C SER A 296 4.32 -10.48 -9.71
N CYS A 297 4.85 -10.16 -8.53
CA CYS A 297 4.62 -10.94 -7.32
C CYS A 297 3.11 -11.02 -6.98
N GLU A 298 2.41 -9.89 -7.02
CA GLU A 298 0.98 -9.85 -6.72
C GLU A 298 0.15 -10.64 -7.74
N LEU A 299 0.51 -10.58 -9.03
CA LEU A 299 -0.10 -11.41 -10.07
C LEU A 299 0.00 -12.91 -9.77
N ASP A 300 1.16 -13.38 -9.29
CA ASP A 300 1.35 -14.78 -8.89
C ASP A 300 0.55 -15.13 -7.64
N VAL A 301 0.54 -14.24 -6.63
CA VAL A 301 -0.25 -14.43 -5.40
C VAL A 301 -1.74 -14.54 -5.74
N GLN A 302 -2.26 -13.68 -6.60
CA GLN A 302 -3.66 -13.70 -7.00
C GLN A 302 -4.02 -14.93 -7.84
N MET A 303 -3.08 -15.40 -8.66
CA MET A 303 -3.22 -16.66 -9.38
C MET A 303 -3.29 -17.85 -8.42
N LEU A 304 -2.33 -17.96 -7.50
CA LEU A 304 -2.26 -19.05 -6.53
C LEU A 304 -3.49 -19.06 -5.62
N TRP A 305 -3.91 -17.90 -5.12
CA TRP A 305 -5.09 -17.77 -4.28
C TRP A 305 -6.35 -18.27 -4.99
N THR A 306 -6.57 -17.82 -6.22
CA THR A 306 -7.73 -18.21 -7.03
C THR A 306 -7.74 -19.70 -7.32
N TYR A 307 -6.56 -20.27 -7.65
CA TYR A 307 -6.43 -21.70 -7.90
C TYR A 307 -6.69 -22.54 -6.65
N CYS A 308 -6.11 -22.17 -5.51
CA CYS A 308 -6.34 -22.84 -4.23
C CYS A 308 -7.81 -22.74 -3.79
N ARG A 309 -8.44 -21.57 -3.94
CA ARG A 309 -9.85 -21.36 -3.59
C ARG A 309 -10.78 -22.22 -4.47
N ARG A 310 -10.45 -22.37 -5.75
CA ARG A 310 -11.18 -23.26 -6.67
C ARG A 310 -11.14 -24.72 -6.20
N ILE A 311 -9.95 -25.21 -5.86
CA ILE A 311 -9.74 -26.58 -5.35
C ILE A 311 -10.50 -26.78 -4.04
N GLN A 312 -10.36 -25.82 -3.10
CA GLN A 312 -11.07 -25.86 -1.83
C GLN A 312 -12.58 -26.00 -2.03
N ARG A 313 -13.16 -25.24 -2.95
CA ARG A 313 -14.59 -25.35 -3.27
C ARG A 313 -15.00 -26.69 -3.86
N GLU A 314 -14.21 -27.28 -4.76
CA GLU A 314 -14.52 -28.63 -5.27
C GLU A 314 -14.61 -29.65 -4.14
N ILE A 315 -13.69 -29.56 -3.18
CA ILE A 315 -13.66 -30.43 -2.00
C ILE A 315 -14.87 -30.15 -1.10
N GLU A 316 -15.18 -28.88 -0.84
CA GLU A 316 -16.34 -28.46 -0.04
C GLU A 316 -17.67 -28.91 -0.65
N ASP A 317 -17.76 -28.93 -2.00
CA ASP A 317 -18.90 -29.43 -2.77
C ASP A 317 -18.95 -30.98 -2.84
N GLY A 318 -18.01 -31.67 -2.19
CA GLY A 318 -17.93 -33.14 -2.13
C GLY A 318 -17.32 -33.80 -3.38
N GLY A 319 -16.71 -33.03 -4.27
CA GLY A 319 -15.99 -33.50 -5.45
C GLY A 319 -14.53 -33.84 -5.17
N ASP A 320 -13.91 -34.60 -6.08
CA ASP A 320 -12.46 -34.79 -6.13
C ASP A 320 -11.86 -33.78 -7.12
N PRO A 321 -10.98 -32.86 -6.67
CA PRO A 321 -10.51 -31.77 -7.52
C PRO A 321 -9.65 -32.27 -8.69
N LEU A 322 -10.04 -31.90 -9.91
CA LEU A 322 -9.30 -32.26 -11.12
C LEU A 322 -8.14 -31.29 -11.34
N MET A 323 -6.97 -31.67 -10.86
CA MET A 323 -5.75 -30.90 -11.02
C MET A 323 -4.96 -31.34 -12.26
N PRO A 324 -4.52 -30.41 -13.13
CA PRO A 324 -3.57 -30.75 -14.19
C PRO A 324 -2.28 -31.37 -13.59
N PRO A 325 -1.64 -32.33 -14.27
CA PRO A 325 -0.46 -33.02 -13.73
C PRO A 325 0.67 -32.09 -13.25
N ASP A 326 0.91 -31.02 -14.00
CA ASP A 326 1.96 -30.04 -13.71
C ASP A 326 1.60 -29.07 -12.57
N PHE A 327 0.31 -29.00 -12.22
CA PHE A 327 -0.25 -28.07 -11.23
C PHE A 327 -0.78 -28.76 -9.97
N GLY A 328 -0.47 -30.06 -9.78
CA GLY A 328 -0.86 -30.90 -8.65
C GLY A 328 -0.28 -30.49 -7.28
N TRP A 329 -0.42 -31.35 -6.26
CA TRP A 329 0.06 -31.09 -4.89
C TRP A 329 1.55 -30.69 -4.79
N ARG A 330 2.40 -31.18 -5.71
CA ARG A 330 3.83 -30.82 -5.77
C ARG A 330 4.03 -29.35 -6.07
N PHE A 331 3.25 -28.83 -7.02
CA PHE A 331 3.25 -27.42 -7.38
C PHE A 331 2.79 -26.57 -6.19
N LEU A 332 1.67 -26.93 -5.56
CA LEU A 332 1.17 -26.22 -4.37
C LEU A 332 2.17 -26.23 -3.21
N ARG A 333 2.86 -27.34 -2.99
CA ARG A 333 3.92 -27.44 -1.98
C ARG A 333 5.12 -26.56 -2.31
N ALA A 334 5.54 -26.49 -3.57
CA ALA A 334 6.61 -25.62 -4.04
C ALA A 334 6.28 -24.15 -3.79
N ALA A 335 5.05 -23.77 -4.15
CA ALA A 335 4.55 -22.42 -3.97
C ALA A 335 4.51 -22.03 -2.48
N HIS A 336 4.01 -22.92 -1.62
CA HIS A 336 4.02 -22.71 -0.17
C HIS A 336 5.45 -22.57 0.40
N SER A 337 6.45 -23.25 -0.16
CA SER A 337 7.83 -23.17 0.31
C SER A 337 8.63 -22.01 -0.30
N GLY A 338 8.02 -21.18 -1.16
CA GLY A 338 8.73 -20.11 -1.87
C GLY A 338 9.77 -20.63 -2.87
N SER A 339 9.68 -21.90 -3.29
CA SER A 339 10.68 -22.53 -4.16
C SER A 339 10.13 -22.67 -5.59
N PRO A 340 10.86 -22.26 -6.64
CA PRO A 340 10.39 -22.37 -8.01
C PRO A 340 10.05 -23.84 -8.36
N PRO A 341 8.88 -24.12 -8.96
CA PRO A 341 8.46 -25.49 -9.29
C PRO A 341 9.46 -26.23 -10.20
N ARG A 342 10.21 -25.50 -11.05
CA ARG A 342 11.22 -26.04 -11.97
C ARG A 342 12.39 -26.76 -11.27
N GLU A 343 12.65 -26.55 -9.97
CA GLU A 343 13.71 -27.27 -9.23
C GLU A 343 13.31 -28.67 -8.74
N LEU A 344 12.01 -28.93 -8.53
CA LEU A 344 11.56 -30.18 -7.91
C LEU A 344 11.71 -31.41 -8.81
N GLY A 345 11.79 -31.22 -10.13
CA GLY A 345 12.07 -32.28 -11.11
C GLY A 345 13.53 -32.70 -11.18
N LYS A 346 14.48 -31.83 -10.81
CA LYS A 346 15.93 -32.10 -10.93
C LYS A 346 16.54 -32.76 -9.70
N ARG A 347 15.97 -32.57 -8.51
CA ARG A 347 16.54 -33.07 -7.24
C ARG A 347 16.38 -34.57 -6.97
N ARG A 348 15.81 -35.37 -7.88
CA ARG A 348 15.65 -36.84 -7.70
C ARG A 348 16.25 -37.72 -8.80
N SER A 349 17.03 -37.16 -9.73
CA SER A 349 17.76 -37.97 -10.74
C SER A 349 19.11 -38.52 -10.21
N THR A 350 19.50 -38.22 -8.97
CA THR A 350 20.74 -38.69 -8.37
C THR A 350 20.49 -39.08 -6.92
N ALA A 351 19.98 -40.29 -6.71
CA ALA A 351 20.11 -41.07 -5.48
C ALA A 351 19.92 -42.54 -5.82
#